data_AF-A0A3C0CSH5-F1
#
_entry.id   AF-A0A3C0CSH5-F1
#
_cell.length_a   1.000
_cell.length_b   1.000
_cell.length_c   1.000
_cell.angle_alpha   90.00
_cell.angle_beta   90.00
_cell.angle_gamma   90.00
#
_symmetry.space_group_name_H-M   'P 1'
#
loop_
_entity.id
_entity.type
_entity.pdbx_description
1 polymer ?
#
loop_
_entity_poly.entity_id
_entity_poly.type
_entity_poly.pdbx_seq_one_letter_code
_entity_poly.pdbx_strand_id
1 'polypeptide(L)'
;MVASSLNYARSYAATSGKPARVLFYENGRCLRVEVPDDTSEGGRNMRELTTSAGRRRNLPEDVVVNRIVKVGSSQGTDYIEFDKLGQAEAAVIEIIDTGGGNKMYAVVDSITGRSRVYSRNELEESCAAVLE
;
A
#
# COMPACT_ATOMS: atom_id res chain seq x y z
N MET A 1 -6.43 -6.01 6.38
CA MET A 1 -5.48 -6.72 5.49
C MET A 1 -4.59 -5.75 4.71
N VAL A 2 -5.15 -4.74 4.05
CA VAL A 2 -4.36 -3.70 3.36
C VAL A 2 -3.48 -2.93 4.35
N ALA A 3 -4.07 -2.29 5.37
CA ALA A 3 -3.34 -1.52 6.38
C ALA A 3 -2.25 -2.32 7.12
N SER A 4 -2.54 -3.58 7.46
CA SER A 4 -1.55 -4.47 8.10
C SER A 4 -0.36 -4.77 7.19
N SER A 5 -0.60 -4.93 5.88
CA SER A 5 0.48 -5.23 4.92
C SER A 5 1.33 -4.00 4.64
N LEU A 6 0.73 -2.81 4.57
CA LEU A 6 1.44 -1.54 4.48
C LEU A 6 2.33 -1.31 5.70
N ASN A 7 1.77 -1.48 6.90
CA ASN A 7 2.52 -1.36 8.15
C ASN A 7 3.66 -2.38 8.23
N TYR A 8 3.42 -3.62 7.80
CA TYR A 8 4.44 -4.65 7.78
C TYR A 8 5.57 -4.34 6.79
N ALA A 9 5.25 -3.97 5.54
CA ALA A 9 6.25 -3.62 4.52
C ALA A 9 7.10 -2.43 4.97
N ARG A 10 6.47 -1.38 5.49
CA ARG A 10 7.16 -0.23 6.11
C ARG A 10 8.10 -0.64 7.23
N SER A 11 7.61 -1.43 8.18
CA SER A 11 8.41 -1.88 9.31
C SER A 11 9.58 -2.72 8.83
N TYR A 12 9.33 -3.67 7.93
CA TYR A 12 10.36 -4.52 7.34
C TYR A 12 11.44 -3.65 6.68
N ALA A 13 11.05 -2.66 5.89
CA ALA A 13 11.99 -1.83 5.15
C ALA A 13 12.91 -1.05 6.09
N ALA A 14 12.34 -0.40 7.10
CA ALA A 14 13.09 0.32 8.13
C ALA A 14 14.00 -0.59 8.97
N THR A 15 13.56 -1.81 9.31
CA THR A 15 14.36 -2.72 10.15
C THR A 15 15.44 -3.47 9.38
N SER A 16 15.20 -3.80 8.12
CA SER A 16 16.13 -4.57 7.29
C SER A 16 17.12 -3.70 6.54
N GLY A 17 16.86 -2.39 6.44
CA GLY A 17 17.65 -1.46 5.64
C GLY A 17 17.53 -1.70 4.13
N LYS A 18 16.50 -2.45 3.70
CA LYS A 18 16.21 -2.76 2.29
C LYS A 18 14.83 -2.21 1.93
N PRO A 19 14.60 -1.78 0.68
CA PRO A 19 13.26 -1.37 0.27
C PRO A 19 12.30 -2.58 0.30
N ALA A 20 11.01 -2.30 0.45
CA ALA A 20 9.95 -3.28 0.37
C ALA A 20 8.71 -2.65 -0.24
N ARG A 21 7.94 -3.40 -1.01
CA ARG A 21 6.69 -2.90 -1.59
C ARG A 21 5.51 -3.81 -1.30
N VAL A 22 4.33 -3.22 -1.18
CA VAL A 22 3.06 -3.94 -1.21
C VAL A 22 2.56 -3.90 -2.64
N LEU A 23 2.52 -5.07 -3.30
CA LEU A 23 1.95 -5.23 -4.63
C LEU A 23 0.48 -5.65 -4.52
N PHE A 24 -0.39 -4.99 -5.26
CA PHE A 24 -1.79 -5.33 -5.46
C PHE A 24 -1.95 -5.88 -6.88
N TYR A 25 -2.58 -7.04 -7.02
CA TYR A 25 -2.66 -7.72 -8.31
C TYR A 25 -3.97 -8.51 -8.43
N GLU A 26 -4.17 -9.23 -9.54
CA GLU A 26 -5.46 -9.87 -9.86
C GLU A 26 -6.62 -8.85 -9.77
N ASN A 27 -6.46 -7.72 -10.46
CA ASN A 27 -7.41 -6.60 -10.45
C ASN A 27 -7.68 -6.06 -9.04
N GLY A 28 -6.66 -6.00 -8.20
CA GLY A 28 -6.74 -5.46 -6.85
C GLY A 28 -7.44 -6.37 -5.83
N ARG A 29 -7.70 -7.64 -6.17
CA ARG A 29 -8.30 -8.64 -5.27
C ARG A 29 -7.28 -9.38 -4.42
N CYS A 30 -6.00 -9.30 -4.79
CA CYS A 30 -4.91 -9.92 -4.06
C CYS A 30 -3.83 -8.90 -3.70
N LEU A 31 -3.13 -9.16 -2.60
CA LEU A 31 -1.95 -8.41 -2.21
C LEU A 31 -0.84 -9.34 -1.72
N ARG A 32 0.40 -8.86 -1.82
CA ARG A 32 1.58 -9.48 -1.19
C ARG A 32 2.65 -8.42 -0.91
N VAL A 33 3.60 -8.77 -0.06
CA VAL A 33 4.79 -7.95 0.19
C VAL A 33 5.94 -8.53 -0.61
N GLU A 34 6.64 -7.66 -1.33
CA GLU A 34 7.79 -8.02 -2.13
C GLU A 34 9.03 -7.23 -1.67
N VAL A 35 10.20 -7.85 -1.82
CA VAL A 35 11.50 -7.29 -1.48
C VAL A 35 12.50 -7.56 -2.59
N PRO A 36 13.60 -6.80 -2.68
CA PRO A 36 14.65 -7.07 -3.66
C PRO A 36 15.11 -8.52 -3.59
N ASP A 37 15.23 -9.14 -4.76
CA ASP A 37 15.87 -10.42 -4.90
C ASP A 37 17.38 -10.22 -4.92
N ASP A 38 18.03 -10.54 -3.80
CA ASP A 38 19.49 -10.44 -3.63
C ASP A 38 20.28 -11.34 -4.60
N THR A 39 19.60 -12.28 -5.28
CA THR A 39 20.21 -13.15 -6.30
C THR A 39 20.13 -12.58 -7.72
N SER A 40 19.41 -11.48 -7.91
CA SER A 40 19.23 -10.86 -9.22
C SER A 40 20.35 -9.84 -9.53
N GLU A 41 21.02 -9.99 -10.68
CA GLU A 41 22.00 -9.02 -11.14
C GLU A 41 21.35 -7.64 -11.31
N GLY A 42 21.87 -6.64 -10.59
CA GLY A 42 21.36 -5.27 -10.62
C GLY A 42 20.20 -4.97 -9.66
N GLY A 43 19.75 -5.94 -8.85
CA GLY A 43 18.80 -5.72 -7.75
C GLY A 43 17.41 -5.20 -8.16
N ARG A 44 17.05 -5.35 -9.45
CA ARG A 44 15.78 -4.83 -9.99
C ARG A 44 14.62 -5.82 -9.83
N ASN A 45 14.91 -7.10 -9.62
CA ASN A 45 13.85 -8.08 -9.45
C ASN A 45 13.35 -8.03 -8.01
N MET A 46 12.03 -8.11 -7.86
CA MET A 46 11.37 -8.19 -6.57
C MET A 46 10.86 -9.62 -6.39
N ARG A 47 11.06 -10.19 -5.21
CA ARG A 47 10.56 -11.51 -4.83
C ARG A 47 9.54 -11.39 -3.71
N GLU A 48 8.58 -12.31 -3.68
CA GLU A 48 7.62 -12.40 -2.60
C GLU A 48 8.29 -12.73 -1.27
N LEU A 49 7.82 -12.09 -0.21
CA LEU A 49 8.26 -12.34 1.14
C LEU A 49 7.37 -13.41 1.78
N THR A 50 7.93 -14.57 2.11
CA THR A 50 7.16 -15.78 2.51
C THR A 50 6.76 -15.83 3.98
N THR A 51 7.02 -14.78 4.76
CA THR A 51 6.58 -14.71 6.17
C THR A 51 5.05 -14.66 6.24
N SER A 52 4.49 -14.98 7.42
CA SER A 52 3.04 -14.97 7.66
C SER A 52 2.38 -13.63 7.32
N ALA A 53 3.08 -12.51 7.54
CA ALA A 53 2.59 -11.16 7.25
C ALA A 53 2.90 -10.68 5.83
N GLY A 54 3.97 -11.17 5.20
CA GLY A 54 4.39 -10.76 3.86
C GLY A 54 3.81 -11.59 2.71
N ARG A 55 3.41 -12.84 2.98
CA ARG A 55 2.92 -13.76 1.94
C ARG A 55 1.66 -13.25 1.26
N ARG A 56 1.37 -13.78 0.08
CA ARG A 56 0.09 -13.62 -0.64
C ARG A 56 -1.11 -13.70 0.28
N ARG A 57 -2.03 -12.75 0.12
CA ARG A 57 -3.37 -12.77 0.71
C ARG A 57 -4.42 -12.33 -0.30
N ASN A 58 -5.53 -13.07 -0.31
CA ASN A 58 -6.74 -12.66 -1.01
C ASN A 58 -7.49 -11.68 -0.12
N LEU A 59 -8.00 -10.60 -0.69
CA LEU A 59 -8.98 -9.76 -0.01
C LEU A 59 -10.30 -10.54 0.14
N PRO A 60 -11.19 -10.11 1.06
CA PRO A 60 -12.55 -10.61 1.09
C PRO A 60 -13.20 -10.54 -0.30
N GLU A 61 -14.13 -11.46 -0.59
CA GLU A 61 -14.72 -11.64 -1.94
C GLU A 61 -15.31 -10.35 -2.51
N ASP A 62 -15.93 -9.56 -1.65
CA ASP A 62 -16.57 -8.27 -1.98
C ASP A 62 -15.65 -7.06 -1.81
N VAL A 63 -14.35 -7.25 -1.58
CA VAL A 63 -13.42 -6.14 -1.36
C VAL A 63 -12.37 -6.11 -2.47
N VAL A 64 -12.21 -4.94 -3.08
CA VAL A 64 -11.23 -4.71 -4.13
C VAL A 64 -10.46 -3.41 -3.92
N VAL A 65 -9.15 -3.43 -4.17
CA VAL A 65 -8.38 -2.20 -4.37
C VAL A 65 -8.64 -1.71 -5.78
N ASN A 66 -9.43 -0.64 -5.91
CA ASN A 66 -9.88 -0.16 -7.21
C ASN A 66 -8.80 0.66 -7.93
N ARG A 67 -8.10 1.51 -7.20
CA ARG A 67 -7.01 2.34 -7.75
C ARG A 67 -6.05 2.83 -6.69
N ILE A 68 -4.82 3.11 -7.11
CA ILE A 68 -3.80 3.77 -6.30
C ILE A 68 -3.39 5.03 -7.04
N VAL A 69 -3.45 6.17 -6.34
CA VAL A 69 -3.05 7.47 -6.85
C VAL A 69 -1.88 7.96 -6.01
N LYS A 70 -0.71 8.12 -6.63
CA LYS A 70 0.47 8.72 -6.00
C LYS A 70 0.53 10.21 -6.32
N VAL A 71 0.90 11.03 -5.34
CA VAL A 71 1.04 12.48 -5.53
C VAL A 71 2.17 12.74 -6.53
N GLY A 72 1.87 13.48 -7.60
CA GLY A 72 2.83 13.79 -8.67
C GLY A 72 2.89 12.76 -9.81
N SER A 73 2.13 11.66 -9.72
CA SER A 73 1.94 10.71 -10.82
C SER A 73 0.52 10.79 -11.36
N SER A 74 0.39 10.95 -12.68
CA SER A 74 -0.89 10.81 -13.39
C SER A 74 -1.18 9.37 -13.82
N GLN A 75 -0.18 8.47 -13.75
CA GLN A 75 -0.35 7.06 -14.06
C GLN A 75 -0.67 6.27 -12.79
N GLY A 76 -1.73 5.47 -12.86
CA GLY A 76 -2.08 4.51 -11.82
C GLY A 76 -0.95 3.48 -11.66
N THR A 77 -0.61 3.18 -10.41
CA THR A 77 0.34 2.11 -10.07
C THR A 77 -0.40 0.99 -9.36
N ASP A 78 0.19 -0.19 -9.32
CA ASP A 78 -0.35 -1.36 -8.63
C ASP A 78 0.41 -1.67 -7.33
N TYR A 79 1.34 -0.82 -6.90
CA TYR A 79 2.11 -1.02 -5.67
C TYR A 79 2.35 0.27 -4.86
N ILE A 80 2.63 0.09 -3.57
CA ILE A 80 3.23 1.10 -2.69
C ILE A 80 4.61 0.61 -2.28
N GLU A 81 5.65 1.37 -2.60
CA GLU A 81 7.04 1.06 -2.24
C GLU A 81 7.49 1.91 -1.06
N PHE A 82 8.13 1.24 -0.10
CA PHE A 82 8.80 1.84 1.04
C PHE A 82 10.31 1.73 0.83
N ASP A 83 11.01 2.84 1.04
CA ASP A 83 12.45 2.88 1.02
C ASP A 83 13.06 2.27 2.30
N LYS A 84 14.39 2.21 2.37
CA LYS A 84 15.14 1.67 3.51
C LYS A 84 14.90 2.40 4.84
N LEU A 85 14.29 3.59 4.83
CA LEU A 85 13.91 4.35 6.03
C LEU A 85 12.44 4.11 6.40
N GLY A 86 11.70 3.35 5.58
CA GLY A 86 10.27 3.13 5.73
C GLY A 86 9.43 4.32 5.26
N GLN A 87 10.00 5.22 4.45
CA GLN A 87 9.27 6.30 3.79
C GLN A 87 8.71 5.82 2.46
N ALA A 88 7.62 6.42 2.00
CA ALA A 88 6.99 6.09 0.72
C ALA A 88 6.59 7.38 0.01
N GLU A 89 6.26 7.29 -1.27
CA GLU A 89 5.54 8.38 -1.94
C GLU A 89 4.17 8.59 -1.28
N ALA A 90 3.71 9.84 -1.21
CA ALA A 90 2.36 10.13 -0.73
C ALA A 90 1.36 9.47 -1.69
N ALA A 91 0.42 8.70 -1.14
CA ALA A 91 -0.50 7.92 -1.96
C ALA A 91 -1.87 7.77 -1.32
N VAL A 92 -2.90 7.68 -2.18
CA VAL A 92 -4.26 7.34 -1.80
C VAL A 92 -4.64 6.03 -2.49
N ILE A 93 -5.02 5.04 -1.69
CA ILE A 93 -5.46 3.72 -2.14
C ILE A 93 -6.97 3.67 -1.94
N GLU A 94 -7.72 3.59 -3.03
CA GLU A 94 -9.17 3.45 -3.00
C GLU A 94 -9.55 1.97 -2.88
N ILE A 95 -10.30 1.66 -1.83
CA ILE A 95 -10.79 0.32 -1.50
C ILE A 95 -12.31 0.35 -1.61
N ILE A 96 -12.87 -0.50 -2.46
CA ILE A 96 -14.32 -0.60 -2.66
C ILE A 96 -14.80 -1.90 -2.03
N ASP A 97 -15.84 -1.78 -1.20
CA ASP A 97 -16.70 -2.88 -0.78
C ASP A 97 -17.85 -2.98 -1.80
N THR A 98 -17.78 -3.96 -2.71
CA THR A 98 -18.76 -4.20 -3.76
C THR A 98 -20.06 -4.80 -3.23
N GLY A 99 -20.05 -5.39 -2.03
CA GLY A 99 -21.23 -5.97 -1.38
C GLY A 99 -22.07 -4.90 -0.67
N GLY A 100 -21.40 -3.92 -0.05
CA GLY A 100 -22.05 -2.81 0.68
C GLY A 100 -22.13 -1.47 -0.06
N GLY A 101 -21.44 -1.33 -1.20
CA GLY A 101 -21.33 -0.06 -1.94
C GLY A 101 -20.46 1.00 -1.26
N ASN A 102 -19.77 0.65 -0.18
CA ASN A 102 -18.95 1.56 0.62
C ASN A 102 -17.58 1.76 -0.01
N LYS A 103 -17.05 2.99 0.11
CA LYS A 103 -15.68 3.33 -0.27
C LYS A 103 -14.86 3.67 0.96
N MET A 104 -13.71 3.02 1.08
CA MET A 104 -12.70 3.27 2.08
C MET A 104 -11.41 3.71 1.40
N TYR A 105 -10.61 4.50 2.10
CA TYR A 105 -9.39 5.08 1.56
C TYR A 105 -8.25 4.82 2.51
N ALA A 106 -7.18 4.17 2.05
CA ALA A 106 -5.92 4.13 2.79
C ALA A 106 -5.01 5.23 2.26
N VAL A 107 -4.64 6.19 3.12
CA VAL A 107 -3.74 7.30 2.79
C VAL A 107 -2.37 7.01 3.39
N VAL A 108 -1.33 7.09 2.57
CA VAL A 108 0.08 6.93 2.95
C VAL A 108 0.72 8.30 3.00
N ASP A 109 1.25 8.66 4.16
CA ASP A 109 2.01 9.89 4.39
C ASP A 109 3.44 9.76 3.84
N SER A 110 3.92 10.76 3.10
CA SER A 110 5.24 10.69 2.48
C SER A 110 6.40 10.84 3.45
N ILE A 111 6.20 11.57 4.56
CA ILE A 111 7.27 11.89 5.50
C ILE A 111 7.58 10.68 6.38
N THR A 112 6.54 10.00 6.86
CA THR A 112 6.66 8.93 7.84
C THR A 112 6.44 7.54 7.24
N GLY A 113 5.89 7.47 6.02
CA GLY A 113 5.38 6.25 5.38
C GLY A 113 4.16 5.65 6.09
N ARG A 114 3.63 6.28 7.14
CA ARG A 114 2.51 5.71 7.89
C ARG A 114 1.25 5.74 7.04
N SER A 115 0.50 4.65 7.08
CA SER A 115 -0.81 4.57 6.45
C SER A 115 -1.94 4.70 7.47
N ARG A 116 -2.99 5.44 7.14
CA ARG A 116 -4.26 5.46 7.88
C ARG A 116 -5.43 5.15 6.96
N VAL A 117 -6.46 4.54 7.51
CA VAL A 117 -7.68 4.18 6.77
C VAL A 117 -8.78 5.15 7.17
N TYR A 118 -9.49 5.67 6.18
CA TYR A 118 -10.60 6.60 6.32
C TYR A 118 -11.81 6.05 5.56
N SER A 119 -13.00 6.28 6.09
CA SER A 119 -14.20 6.33 5.28
C SER A 119 -14.19 7.57 4.38
N ARG A 120 -15.13 7.65 3.43
CA ARG A 120 -15.27 8.82 2.57
C ARG A 120 -15.45 10.12 3.38
N ASN A 121 -16.36 10.11 4.36
CA ASN A 121 -16.69 11.31 5.12
C ASN A 121 -15.49 11.77 5.97
N GLU A 122 -14.81 10.84 6.63
CA GLU A 122 -13.61 11.16 7.42
C GLU A 122 -12.47 11.73 6.57
N LEU A 123 -12.33 11.26 5.32
CA LEU A 123 -11.33 11.79 4.39
C LEU A 123 -11.65 13.24 3.98
N GLU A 124 -12.92 13.52 3.66
CA GLU A 124 -13.38 14.85 3.28
C GLU A 124 -13.19 15.85 4.45
N GLU A 125 -13.55 15.46 5.68
CA GLU A 125 -13.32 16.25 6.90
C GLU A 125 -11.82 16.47 7.18
N SER A 126 -11.01 15.42 7.04
CA SER A 126 -9.56 15.52 7.26
C SER A 126 -8.87 16.43 6.25
N CYS A 127 -9.35 16.51 5.01
CA CYS A 127 -8.82 17.43 4.01
C CYS A 127 -9.31 18.86 4.24
N ALA A 128 -10.55 19.04 4.68
CA ALA A 128 -11.11 20.35 5.01
C ALA A 128 -10.34 21.01 6.17
N ALA A 129 -10.00 20.24 7.20
CA ALA A 129 -9.24 20.72 8.36
C ALA A 129 -7.78 21.13 8.05
N VAL A 130 -7.26 20.86 6.85
CA VAL A 130 -5.92 21.28 6.41
C VAL A 130 -5.95 22.64 5.71
N LEU A 131 -7.14 23.14 5.33
CA LEU A 131 -7.32 24.40 4.61
C LEU A 131 -7.84 25.56 5.48
N GLU A 132 -8.10 25.32 6.76
CA GLU A 132 -8.39 26.33 7.79
C GLU A 132 -7.14 26.67 8.62
#